data_AF-A0A564Y0G2-F1
#
_entry.id   AF-A0A564Y0G2-F1
#
_cell.length_a   1.000
_cell.length_b   1.000
_cell.length_c   1.000
_cell.angle_alpha   90.00
_cell.angle_beta   90.00
_cell.angle_gamma   90.00
#
_symmetry.space_group_name_H-M   'P 1'
#
loop_
_entity.id
_entity.type
_entity.pdbx_description
1 polymer ?
#
loop_
_entity_poly.entity_id
_entity_poly.type
_entity_poly.pdbx_seq_one_letter_code
_entity_poly.pdbx_strand_id
1 'polypeptide(L)'
;MQGFSITSGFFFNEVHAIASAVNNCRNGIIKEVRFHTNCVSLRLKSAHPVIIEICIDDAYPYSIPVWRCFCNGEKIKELSNDLPYICRTVIQVFLREVYIWAKLTRKTVPEELTALDRTFWNKYPLTLWRNFPIDSM
;
A
#
# COMPACT_ATOMS: atom_id res chain seq x y z
N MET A 1 19.17 -17.72 21.98
CA MET A 1 18.05 -16.90 22.50
C MET A 1 17.24 -16.44 21.31
N GLN A 2 16.03 -16.95 21.11
CA GLN A 2 15.11 -16.45 20.09
C GLN A 2 14.42 -15.22 20.70
N GLY A 3 14.82 -14.03 20.24
CA GLY A 3 14.21 -12.78 20.65
C GLY A 3 12.80 -12.71 20.10
N PHE A 4 11.82 -12.48 20.98
CA PHE A 4 10.44 -12.21 20.62
C PHE A 4 10.42 -11.03 19.65
N SER A 5 9.99 -11.28 18.40
CA SER A 5 9.67 -10.22 17.44
C SER A 5 8.41 -9.53 17.96
N ILE A 6 8.59 -8.44 18.69
CA ILE A 6 7.48 -7.54 19.01
C ILE A 6 7.15 -6.86 17.70
N THR A 7 6.20 -7.43 16.97
CA THR A 7 5.48 -6.71 15.94
C THR A 7 5.01 -5.40 16.58
N SER A 8 5.54 -4.26 16.14
CA SER A 8 5.28 -3.01 16.85
C SER A 8 3.78 -2.76 16.94
N GLY A 9 3.29 -2.34 18.12
CA GLY A 9 1.85 -2.08 18.30
C GLY A 9 1.29 -1.09 17.27
N PHE A 10 2.15 -0.24 16.72
CA PHE A 10 1.87 0.63 15.58
C PHE A 10 1.48 -0.14 14.31
N PHE A 11 2.27 -1.15 13.90
CA PHE A 11 1.96 -1.98 12.74
C PHE A 11 0.65 -2.73 12.91
N PHE A 12 0.43 -3.31 14.08
CA PHE A 12 -0.82 -4.03 14.37
C PHE A 12 -2.05 -3.11 14.22
N ASN A 13 -1.97 -1.90 14.75
CA ASN A 13 -3.05 -0.91 14.64
C ASN A 13 -3.32 -0.53 13.18
N GLU A 14 -2.28 -0.34 12.37
CA GLU A 14 -2.43 -0.03 10.94
C GLU A 14 -3.02 -1.19 10.14
N VAL A 15 -2.54 -2.41 10.37
CA VAL A 15 -3.09 -3.63 9.77
C VAL A 15 -4.57 -3.77 10.11
N HIS A 16 -4.94 -3.57 11.37
CA HIS A 16 -6.33 -3.65 11.81
C HIS A 16 -7.20 -2.58 11.13
N ALA A 17 -6.70 -1.34 11.01
CA ALA A 17 -7.41 -0.27 10.31
C ALA A 17 -7.64 -0.62 8.83
N ILE A 18 -6.60 -1.11 8.14
CA ILE A 18 -6.69 -1.56 6.74
C ILE A 18 -7.71 -2.69 6.60
N ALA A 19 -7.64 -3.72 7.47
CA ALA A 19 -8.57 -4.85 7.45
C ALA A 19 -10.02 -4.39 7.61
N SER A 20 -10.27 -3.52 8.58
CA SER A 20 -11.60 -2.95 8.84
C SER A 20 -12.12 -2.17 7.62
N ALA A 21 -11.30 -1.29 7.04
CA ALA A 21 -11.70 -0.52 5.88
C ALA A 21 -11.98 -1.42 4.66
N VAL A 22 -11.13 -2.41 4.39
CA VAL A 22 -11.30 -3.33 3.25
C VAL A 22 -12.54 -4.20 3.41
N ASN A 23 -12.82 -4.72 4.61
CA ASN A 23 -14.01 -5.55 4.87
C ASN A 23 -15.32 -4.78 4.67
N ASN A 24 -15.33 -3.49 5.02
CA ASN A 24 -16.50 -2.63 4.84
C ASN A 24 -16.64 -2.11 3.41
N CYS A 25 -15.64 -2.35 2.55
CA CYS A 25 -15.56 -1.70 1.26
C CYS A 25 -15.93 -2.64 0.11
N ARG A 26 -17.00 -2.31 -0.63
CA ARG A 26 -17.28 -2.91 -1.94
C ARG A 26 -16.36 -2.29 -3.00
N ASN A 27 -15.07 -2.59 -2.95
CA ASN A 27 -14.10 -1.98 -3.87
C ASN A 27 -13.88 -2.80 -5.15
N GLY A 28 -13.71 -2.09 -6.26
CA GLY A 28 -13.35 -2.66 -7.57
C GLY A 28 -11.84 -2.79 -7.81
N ILE A 29 -11.00 -2.42 -6.84
CA ILE A 29 -9.55 -2.21 -7.01
C ILE A 29 -8.75 -3.37 -6.41
N ILE A 30 -9.15 -3.82 -5.23
CA ILE A 30 -8.50 -4.81 -4.38
C ILE A 30 -9.26 -6.13 -4.52
N LYS A 31 -8.53 -7.21 -4.77
CA LYS A 31 -9.05 -8.57 -4.79
C LYS A 31 -8.95 -9.22 -3.42
N GLU A 32 -7.82 -9.00 -2.75
CA GLU A 32 -7.47 -9.69 -1.51
C GLU A 32 -6.40 -8.87 -0.76
N VAL A 33 -6.44 -8.92 0.57
CA VAL A 33 -5.36 -8.43 1.43
C VAL A 33 -4.97 -9.55 2.38
N ARG A 34 -3.68 -9.83 2.52
CA ARG A 34 -3.10 -10.80 3.45
C ARG A 34 -2.20 -10.08 4.43
N PHE A 35 -2.23 -10.54 5.67
CA PHE A 35 -1.41 -10.00 6.75
C PHE A 35 -0.44 -11.07 7.22
N HIS A 36 0.83 -10.69 7.34
CA HIS A 36 1.93 -11.51 7.82
C HIS A 36 2.55 -10.85 9.07
N THR A 37 3.49 -11.53 9.71
CA THR A 37 4.11 -11.04 10.96
C THR A 37 4.66 -9.62 10.83
N ASN A 38 5.32 -9.27 9.73
CA ASN A 38 5.93 -7.96 9.50
C ASN A 38 5.61 -7.38 8.12
N CYS A 39 4.65 -7.95 7.40
CA CYS A 39 4.28 -7.51 6.06
C CYS A 39 2.77 -7.52 5.83
N VAL A 40 2.32 -6.66 4.93
CA VAL A 40 0.95 -6.63 4.39
C VAL A 40 1.04 -6.81 2.88
N SER A 41 0.28 -7.77 2.36
CA SER A 41 0.25 -8.08 0.93
C SER A 41 -1.10 -7.75 0.34
N LEU A 42 -1.11 -6.87 -0.65
CA LEU A 42 -2.27 -6.39 -1.38
C LEU A 42 -2.30 -7.03 -2.77
N ARG A 43 -3.35 -7.79 -3.08
CA ARG A 43 -3.60 -8.28 -4.43
C ARG A 43 -4.61 -7.39 -5.14
N LEU A 44 -4.21 -6.84 -6.28
CA LEU A 44 -5.06 -5.94 -7.07
C LEU A 44 -5.92 -6.72 -8.06
N LYS A 45 -7.12 -6.20 -8.36
CA LYS A 45 -8.01 -6.72 -9.41
C LYS A 45 -7.45 -6.33 -10.77
N SER A 46 -6.98 -7.32 -11.52
CA SER A 46 -6.31 -7.20 -12.81
C SER A 46 -6.48 -8.49 -13.61
N ALA A 47 -6.30 -8.42 -14.94
CA ALA A 47 -6.21 -9.60 -15.79
C ALA A 47 -4.97 -10.47 -15.46
N HIS A 48 -3.88 -9.82 -15.04
CA HIS A 48 -2.66 -10.46 -14.58
C HIS A 48 -2.52 -10.30 -13.05
N PRO A 49 -2.15 -11.35 -12.28
CA PRO A 49 -1.95 -11.22 -10.85
C PRO A 49 -0.89 -10.15 -10.50
N VAL A 50 -1.34 -9.03 -9.94
CA VAL A 50 -0.47 -7.99 -9.37
C VAL A 50 -0.56 -8.05 -7.86
N ILE A 51 0.61 -8.18 -7.21
CA ILE A 51 0.76 -8.25 -5.76
C ILE A 51 1.71 -7.16 -5.32
N ILE A 52 1.31 -6.42 -4.30
CA ILE A 52 2.14 -5.44 -3.64
C ILE A 52 2.36 -5.91 -2.22
N GLU A 53 3.62 -6.03 -1.83
CA GLU A 53 4.01 -6.41 -0.48
C GLU A 53 4.65 -5.21 0.21
N ILE A 54 4.16 -4.88 1.39
CA ILE A 54 4.62 -3.76 2.23
C ILE A 54 5.16 -4.38 3.52
N CYS A 55 6.46 -4.28 3.76
CA CYS A 55 7.13 -4.85 4.90
C CYS A 55 7.74 -3.77 5.79
N ILE A 56 7.80 -4.07 7.08
CA ILE A 56 8.47 -3.26 8.09
C ILE A 56 9.66 -4.02 8.69
N ASP A 57 10.61 -3.26 9.22
CA ASP A 57 11.67 -3.76 10.08
C ASP A 57 11.34 -3.50 11.57
N ASP A 58 12.23 -3.93 12.45
CA ASP A 58 12.06 -3.80 13.91
C ASP A 58 12.12 -2.33 14.40
N ALA A 59 12.65 -1.41 13.58
CA ALA A 59 12.74 0.01 13.92
C ALA A 59 11.43 0.76 13.64
N TYR A 60 10.43 0.11 13.06
CA TYR A 60 9.14 0.73 12.75
C TYR A 60 8.38 1.14 14.03
N PRO A 61 7.88 2.40 14.16
CA PRO A 61 7.59 3.37 13.11
C PRO A 61 8.67 4.44 12.85
N TYR A 62 9.89 4.27 13.40
CA TYR A 62 10.99 5.22 13.18
C TYR A 62 11.70 4.99 11.84
N SER A 63 11.52 3.81 11.24
CA SER A 63 11.92 3.48 9.87
C SER A 63 10.77 3.64 8.89
N ILE A 64 11.11 3.73 7.60
CA ILE A 64 10.14 3.80 6.50
C ILE A 64 9.80 2.37 6.05
N PRO A 65 8.53 2.02 5.82
CA PRO A 65 8.18 0.72 5.24
C PRO A 65 8.84 0.51 3.88
N VAL A 66 9.28 -0.70 3.60
CA VAL A 66 9.78 -1.10 2.29
C VAL A 66 8.65 -1.78 1.53
N TRP A 67 8.46 -1.47 0.25
CA TRP A 67 7.45 -2.17 -0.54
C TRP A 67 7.93 -2.58 -1.93
N ARG A 68 7.36 -3.69 -2.39
CA ARG A 68 7.72 -4.39 -3.63
C ARG A 68 6.47 -4.70 -4.43
N CYS A 69 6.59 -4.60 -5.74
CA CYS A 69 5.52 -4.93 -6.67
C CYS A 69 5.92 -6.16 -7.50
N PHE A 70 5.01 -7.12 -7.58
CA PHE A 70 5.12 -8.35 -8.35
C PHE A 70 3.99 -8.43 -9.36
N CYS A 71 4.30 -8.90 -10.58
CA CYS A 71 3.30 -9.26 -11.57
C CYS A 71 3.63 -10.65 -12.11
N ASN A 72 2.64 -11.53 -12.19
CA ASN A 72 2.83 -12.93 -12.63
C ASN A 72 3.93 -13.68 -11.84
N GLY A 73 4.19 -13.28 -10.59
CA GLY A 73 5.24 -13.88 -9.75
C GLY A 73 6.64 -13.27 -9.94
N GLU A 74 6.84 -12.42 -10.95
CA GLU A 74 8.10 -11.73 -11.18
C GLU A 74 8.13 -10.39 -10.44
N LYS A 75 9.26 -10.10 -9.78
CA LYS A 75 9.48 -8.81 -9.11
C LYS A 75 9.70 -7.74 -10.18
N ILE A 76 8.73 -6.84 -10.33
CA ILE A 76 8.78 -5.75 -11.32
C ILE A 76 9.47 -4.51 -10.75
N LYS A 77 9.28 -4.24 -9.46
CA LYS A 77 9.80 -3.00 -8.86
C LYS A 77 10.06 -3.16 -7.37
N GLU A 78 11.20 -2.64 -6.93
CA GLU A 78 11.43 -2.26 -5.54
C GLU A 78 11.30 -0.75 -5.48
N LEU A 79 10.35 -0.26 -4.70
CA LEU A 79 10.14 1.17 -4.51
C LEU A 79 10.78 1.55 -3.18
N SER A 80 12.05 1.94 -3.23
CA SER A 80 12.72 2.62 -2.11
C SER A 80 12.52 4.13 -2.19
N ASN A 81 12.98 4.83 -1.15
CA ASN A 81 12.89 6.24 -0.77
C ASN A 81 13.00 7.36 -1.84
N ASP A 82 13.02 7.06 -3.14
CA ASP A 82 13.27 8.01 -4.25
C ASP A 82 12.03 8.79 -4.70
N LEU A 83 10.95 8.80 -3.90
CA LEU A 83 9.75 9.56 -4.21
C LEU A 83 9.70 10.86 -3.39
N PRO A 84 9.24 11.98 -3.99
CA PRO A 84 9.12 13.27 -3.30
C PRO A 84 8.13 13.24 -2.12
N TYR A 85 7.34 12.18 -1.98
CA TYR A 85 6.48 11.90 -0.84
C TYR A 85 6.87 10.57 -0.22
N ILE A 86 7.66 10.64 0.83
CA ILE A 86 7.98 9.48 1.66
C ILE A 86 6.70 9.08 2.39
N CYS A 87 6.06 8.00 1.94
CA CYS A 87 5.02 7.34 2.71
C CYS A 87 5.68 6.76 3.96
N ARG A 88 5.34 7.32 5.12
CA ARG A 88 6.02 6.95 6.38
C ARG A 88 5.36 5.80 7.09
N THR A 89 4.15 5.43 6.66
CA THR A 89 3.36 4.42 7.34
C THR A 89 2.82 3.38 6.36
N VAL A 90 2.47 2.21 6.88
CA VAL A 90 1.91 1.12 6.07
C VAL A 90 0.59 1.53 5.43
N ILE A 91 -0.25 2.28 6.15
CA ILE A 91 -1.48 2.88 5.60
C ILE A 91 -1.15 3.79 4.41
N GLN A 92 -0.17 4.67 4.53
CA GLN A 92 0.16 5.62 3.46
C GLN A 92 0.67 4.91 2.20
N VAL A 93 1.51 3.89 2.37
CA VAL A 93 1.95 3.05 1.25
C VAL A 93 0.76 2.32 0.63
N PHE A 94 -0.09 1.69 1.45
CA PHE A 94 -1.30 1.02 0.97
C PHE A 94 -2.21 1.96 0.17
N LEU A 95 -2.51 3.15 0.69
CA LEU A 95 -3.37 4.13 0.03
C LEU A 95 -2.77 4.65 -1.28
N ARG A 96 -1.46 4.87 -1.31
CA ARG A 96 -0.73 5.22 -2.53
C ARG A 96 -0.94 4.19 -3.64
N GLU A 97 -0.75 2.92 -3.31
CA GLU A 97 -0.81 1.86 -4.30
C GLU A 97 -2.25 1.60 -4.79
N VAL A 98 -3.21 1.65 -3.88
CA VAL A 98 -4.64 1.64 -4.21
C VAL A 98 -4.98 2.80 -5.14
N TYR A 99 -4.50 4.01 -4.83
CA TYR A 99 -4.74 5.18 -5.66
C TYR A 99 -4.18 5.02 -7.07
N ILE A 100 -2.90 4.65 -7.19
CA ILE A 100 -2.25 4.46 -8.50
C ILE A 100 -3.01 3.43 -9.32
N TRP A 101 -3.39 2.30 -8.71
CA TRP A 101 -4.16 1.28 -9.41
C TRP A 101 -5.55 1.76 -9.83
N ALA A 102 -6.22 2.53 -8.97
CA ALA A 102 -7.51 3.14 -9.30
C ALA A 102 -7.38 4.05 -10.53
N LYS A 103 -6.32 4.85 -10.63
CA LYS A 103 -6.06 5.73 -11.78
C LYS A 103 -5.79 4.93 -13.05
N LEU A 104 -4.89 3.95 -13.00
CA LEU A 104 -4.57 3.09 -14.15
C LEU A 104 -5.81 2.36 -14.67
N THR A 105 -6.69 1.92 -13.77
CA THR A 105 -7.91 1.18 -14.11
C THR A 105 -9.15 2.06 -14.28
N ARG A 106 -9.02 3.39 -14.21
CA ARG A 106 -10.12 4.37 -14.28
C ARG A 106 -11.27 4.08 -13.29
N LYS A 107 -10.92 3.62 -12.09
CA LYS A 107 -11.85 3.36 -10.99
C LYS A 107 -11.76 4.47 -9.94
N THR A 108 -12.85 4.65 -9.19
CA THR A 108 -12.88 5.52 -8.01
C THR A 108 -12.34 4.77 -6.79
N VAL A 109 -11.58 5.49 -5.95
CA VAL A 109 -11.19 4.98 -4.64
C VAL A 109 -12.38 5.14 -3.70
N PRO A 110 -12.84 4.09 -3.02
CA PRO A 110 -13.99 4.18 -2.11
C PRO A 110 -13.71 5.01 -0.86
N GLU A 111 -14.77 5.56 -0.28
CA GLU A 111 -14.70 6.48 0.86
C GLU A 111 -14.12 5.81 2.12
N GLU A 112 -14.38 4.52 2.32
CA GLU A 112 -13.82 3.78 3.46
C GLU A 112 -12.30 3.74 3.41
N LEU A 113 -11.72 3.64 2.20
CA LEU A 113 -10.28 3.69 2.02
C LEU A 113 -9.76 5.13 2.13
N THR A 114 -10.52 6.13 1.64
CA THR A 114 -10.06 7.52 1.78
C THR A 114 -10.08 8.02 3.23
N ALA A 115 -10.95 7.47 4.06
CA ALA A 115 -11.05 7.78 5.49
C ALA A 115 -9.85 7.30 6.33
N LEU A 116 -9.06 6.32 5.85
CA LEU A 116 -7.91 5.77 6.58
C LEU A 116 -6.83 6.82 6.90
N ASP A 117 -6.55 7.72 5.96
CA ASP A 117 -5.66 8.87 6.18
C ASP A 117 -6.10 10.03 5.27
N ARG A 118 -6.98 10.90 5.79
CA ARG A 118 -7.43 12.09 5.05
C ARG A 118 -6.28 13.06 4.73
N THR A 119 -5.24 13.09 5.57
CA THR A 119 -4.10 13.99 5.37
C THR A 119 -3.25 13.55 4.19
N PHE A 120 -3.15 12.24 3.95
CA PHE A 120 -2.53 11.67 2.76
C PHE A 120 -3.20 12.24 1.51
N TRP A 121 -4.54 12.13 1.39
CA TRP A 121 -5.28 12.58 0.22
C TRP A 121 -5.22 14.08 -0.03
N ASN A 122 -5.23 14.89 1.04
CA ASN A 122 -5.06 16.34 0.94
C ASN A 122 -3.68 16.74 0.41
N LYS A 123 -2.65 15.92 0.66
CA LYS A 123 -1.28 16.13 0.16
C LYS A 123 -1.04 15.48 -1.21
N TYR A 124 -1.79 14.44 -1.55
CA TYR A 124 -1.70 13.69 -2.80
C TYR A 124 -2.33 14.28 -4.10
N PRO A 125 -2.90 15.51 -4.20
CA PRO A 125 -3.55 15.91 -5.45
C PRO A 125 -2.67 16.52 -6.56
N LEU A 126 -1.42 16.95 -6.33
CA LEU A 126 -0.80 17.98 -7.22
C LEU A 126 0.51 17.63 -7.96
N THR A 127 1.22 16.55 -7.67
CA THR A 127 2.66 16.47 -8.02
C THR A 127 3.12 15.20 -8.75
N LEU A 128 2.41 14.07 -8.65
CA LEU A 128 2.80 12.82 -9.35
C LEU A 128 2.33 12.76 -10.82
N TRP A 129 1.57 13.74 -11.27
CA TRP A 129 0.92 13.73 -12.59
C TRP A 129 1.83 14.03 -13.77
N ARG A 130 3.04 14.56 -13.56
CA ARG A 130 3.92 14.92 -14.69
C ARG A 130 4.84 13.80 -15.17
N ASN A 131 5.10 12.77 -14.37
CA ASN A 131 6.23 11.84 -14.63
C ASN A 131 5.89 10.35 -14.55
N PHE A 132 4.62 9.94 -14.48
CA PHE A 132 4.28 8.51 -14.60
C PHE A 132 3.97 8.21 -16.07
N PRO A 133 4.81 7.44 -16.80
CA PRO A 133 4.51 7.05 -18.16
C PRO A 133 3.33 6.07 -18.12
N ILE A 134 2.14 6.56 -18.43
CA ILE A 134 0.93 5.74 -18.55
C ILE A 134 1.02 4.84 -19.80
N ASP A 135 1.90 5.18 -20.75
CA ASP A 135 1.94 4.57 -22.08
C ASP A 135 2.80 3.29 -22.19
N SER A 136 3.11 2.59 -21.08
CA SER A 136 3.98 1.39 -21.13
C SER A 136 3.52 0.19 -20.29
N MET A 137 2.22 0.09 -19.97
CA MET A 137 1.62 -1.13 -19.41
C MET A 137 0.40 -1.60 -20.19
#